data_AF-A0A1E4EUQ1-F1
#
_entry.id   AF-A0A1E4EUQ1-F1
#
_cell.length_a   1.000
_cell.length_b   1.000
_cell.length_c   1.000
_cell.angle_alpha   90.00
_cell.angle_beta   90.00
_cell.angle_gamma   90.00
#
_symmetry.space_group_name_H-M   'P 1'
#
loop_
_entity.id
_entity.type
_entity.pdbx_description
1 polymer ?
#
loop_
_entity_poly.entity_id
_entity_poly.type
_entity_poly.pdbx_seq_one_letter_code
_entity_poly.pdbx_strand_id
1 'polypeptide(L)'
;MKTSDQGIAFLAAHEGVVPGPYLDSVGVWTYGVGHTAAAGAPVPSKMARGMPADLDAGIAEAFRVLRADLPKYEAAVNRVLAGRTVPQHQFDAAVSFHYNTGAIGRANWVKLWLDGKAGAAAMSMVQNWRTPAEIKERREAEGNLLASGSYGSKKAAVWPVGENGRITWRPIRTLSQAQILAFMGSPVLPDAKPGATAPAVSEKATGKLTIPAVLAAILAAIAAVIWKG
;
A
#
# COMPACT_ATOMS: atom_id res chain seq x y z
N MET A 1 4.68 -19.11 0.68
CA MET A 1 5.53 -18.06 0.08
C MET A 1 5.33 -16.75 0.83
N LYS A 2 6.32 -15.85 0.71
CA LYS A 2 6.33 -14.50 1.28
C LYS A 2 6.46 -13.49 0.14
N THR A 3 5.94 -12.29 0.33
CA THR A 3 6.09 -11.21 -0.63
C THR A 3 7.55 -10.79 -0.70
N SER A 4 8.09 -10.65 -1.91
CA SER A 4 9.47 -10.21 -2.09
C SER A 4 9.62 -8.72 -1.78
N ASP A 5 10.85 -8.27 -1.52
CA ASP A 5 11.10 -6.83 -1.33
C ASP A 5 10.73 -6.00 -2.57
N GLN A 6 10.88 -6.57 -3.77
CA GLN A 6 10.39 -5.93 -5.00
C GLN A 6 8.86 -5.83 -5.03
N GLY A 7 8.16 -6.86 -4.53
CA GLY A 7 6.70 -6.86 -4.34
C GLY A 7 6.23 -5.83 -3.31
N ILE A 8 6.96 -5.66 -2.20
CA ILE A 8 6.68 -4.61 -1.20
C ILE A 8 6.86 -3.22 -1.83
N ALA A 9 7.95 -3.02 -2.57
CA ALA A 9 8.20 -1.76 -3.25
C ALA A 9 7.14 -1.45 -4.33
N PHE A 10 6.68 -2.47 -5.06
CA PHE A 10 5.59 -2.36 -6.02
C PHE A 10 4.28 -1.93 -5.35
N LEU A 11 3.92 -2.59 -4.24
CA LEU A 11 2.77 -2.22 -3.42
C LEU A 11 2.86 -0.75 -2.96
N ALA A 12 3.98 -0.36 -2.35
CA ALA A 12 4.20 1.00 -1.89
C ALA A 12 4.13 2.04 -3.02
N ALA A 13 4.57 1.69 -4.24
CA ALA A 13 4.48 2.57 -5.40
C ALA A 13 3.03 2.88 -5.82
N HIS A 14 2.08 1.99 -5.52
CA HIS A 14 0.66 2.18 -5.81
C HIS A 14 -0.13 2.80 -4.65
N GLU A 15 0.22 2.50 -3.41
CA GLU A 15 -0.45 3.03 -2.21
C GLU A 15 0.07 4.41 -1.80
N GLY A 16 1.36 4.67 -2.00
CA GLY A 16 2.07 5.81 -1.39
C GLY A 16 2.44 5.56 0.07
N VAL A 17 3.20 6.49 0.65
CA VAL A 17 3.72 6.42 2.02
C VAL A 17 3.32 7.67 2.78
N VAL A 18 2.72 7.53 3.95
CA VAL A 18 2.46 8.64 4.88
C VAL A 18 3.24 8.39 6.18
N PRO A 19 4.37 9.08 6.42
CA PRO A 19 5.24 8.83 7.58
C PRO A 19 4.66 9.20 8.95
N GLY A 20 3.41 9.65 9.01
CA GLY A 20 2.67 10.00 10.23
C GLY A 20 1.21 9.53 10.15
N PRO A 21 0.46 9.50 11.27
CA PRO A 21 -0.92 9.04 11.28
C PRO A 21 -1.85 10.04 10.59
N TYR A 22 -2.74 9.54 9.73
CA TYR A 22 -3.68 10.32 8.94
C TYR A 22 -5.11 9.78 9.04
N LEU A 23 -6.09 10.61 8.71
CA LEU A 23 -7.47 10.19 8.49
C LEU A 23 -7.63 9.83 7.02
N ASP A 24 -8.13 8.62 6.75
CA ASP A 24 -8.46 8.22 5.39
C ASP A 24 -9.74 8.90 4.86
N SER A 25 -10.17 8.54 3.66
CA SER A 25 -11.35 9.14 3.01
C SER A 25 -12.67 8.89 3.76
N VAL A 26 -12.72 7.92 4.69
CA VAL A 26 -13.87 7.62 5.53
C VAL A 26 -13.67 7.99 7.00
N GLY A 27 -12.58 8.68 7.33
CA GLY A 27 -12.29 9.14 8.68
C GLY A 27 -11.69 8.08 9.61
N VAL A 28 -11.12 7.00 9.07
CA VAL A 28 -10.40 5.99 9.86
C VAL A 28 -8.93 6.40 10.00
N TRP A 29 -8.44 6.39 11.25
CA TRP A 29 -7.02 6.62 11.53
C TRP A 29 -6.15 5.51 10.94
N THR A 30 -5.24 5.92 10.06
CA THR A 30 -4.36 5.09 9.26
C THR A 30 -2.91 5.57 9.38
N TYR A 31 -1.93 4.71 9.13
CA TYR A 31 -0.51 5.03 9.19
C TYR A 31 0.27 4.38 8.04
N GLY A 32 1.37 5.01 7.62
CA GLY A 32 2.34 4.41 6.70
C GLY A 32 1.73 4.12 5.33
N VAL A 33 1.68 2.83 4.97
CA VAL A 33 1.15 2.33 3.70
C VAL A 33 -0.18 1.63 3.94
N GLY A 34 -1.20 2.36 4.41
CA GLY A 34 -2.55 1.82 4.61
C GLY A 34 -2.76 0.98 5.88
N HIS A 35 -1.88 1.08 6.88
CA HIS A 35 -2.01 0.35 8.15
C HIS A 35 -3.12 0.93 9.03
N THR A 36 -3.98 0.08 9.58
CA THR A 36 -5.02 0.48 10.54
C THR A 36 -4.93 -0.36 11.82
N ALA A 37 -5.56 0.10 12.90
CA ALA A 37 -5.58 -0.62 14.17
C ALA A 37 -6.14 -2.05 14.08
N ALA A 38 -6.97 -2.34 13.07
CA ALA A 38 -7.47 -3.69 12.81
C ALA A 38 -6.37 -4.67 12.38
N ALA A 39 -5.21 -4.18 11.93
CA ALA A 39 -4.03 -4.97 11.62
C ALA A 39 -3.12 -5.19 12.85
N GLY A 40 -3.43 -4.57 14.00
CA GLY A 40 -2.66 -4.69 15.24
C GLY A 40 -1.94 -3.39 15.59
N ALA A 41 -0.80 -3.52 16.28
CA ALA A 41 0.06 -2.39 16.61
C ALA A 41 0.94 -2.02 15.40
N PRO A 42 1.29 -0.72 15.22
CA PRO A 42 0.94 0.42 16.07
C PRO A 42 -0.52 0.89 15.88
N VAL A 43 -1.16 1.43 16.92
CA VAL A 43 -2.54 1.93 16.82
C VAL A 43 -2.52 3.38 16.31
N PRO A 44 -2.92 3.70 15.06
CA PRO A 44 -2.68 5.04 14.48
C PRO A 44 -3.40 6.17 15.22
N SER A 45 -4.56 5.88 15.84
CA SER A 45 -5.27 6.85 16.67
C SER A 45 -4.53 7.23 17.97
N LYS A 46 -3.53 6.45 18.39
CA LYS A 46 -2.70 6.71 19.59
C LYS A 46 -1.30 7.24 19.27
N MET A 47 -0.94 7.36 18.00
CA MET A 47 0.37 7.87 17.57
C MET A 47 0.43 9.40 17.69
N ALA A 48 1.65 9.94 17.87
CA ALA A 48 1.91 11.36 17.79
C ALA A 48 1.46 11.92 16.43
N ARG A 49 0.82 13.09 16.44
CA ARG A 49 0.26 13.71 15.24
C ARG A 49 1.29 14.49 14.45
N GLY A 50 1.00 14.68 13.16
CA GLY A 50 1.86 15.43 12.25
C GLY A 50 3.01 14.59 11.69
N MET A 51 3.96 15.29 11.07
CA MET A 51 5.14 14.68 10.49
C MET A 51 6.13 14.22 11.57
N PRO A 52 6.83 13.10 11.38
CA PRO A 52 7.92 12.71 12.25
C PRO A 52 9.06 13.75 12.18
N ALA A 53 9.77 13.94 13.29
CA ALA A 53 10.94 14.83 13.35
C ALA A 53 12.07 14.33 12.43
N ASP A 54 12.26 13.02 12.36
CA ASP A 54 13.13 12.36 11.39
C ASP A 54 12.28 11.71 10.29
N LEU A 55 12.32 12.31 9.10
CA LEU A 55 11.56 11.83 7.94
C LEU A 55 12.01 10.45 7.47
N ASP A 56 13.32 10.19 7.45
CA ASP A 56 13.87 8.94 6.93
C ASP A 56 13.57 7.79 7.89
N ALA A 57 13.67 8.01 9.20
CA ALA A 57 13.23 7.05 10.21
C ALA A 57 11.71 6.77 10.11
N GLY A 58 10.90 7.80 9.89
CA GLY A 58 9.46 7.64 9.72
C GLY A 58 9.07 6.86 8.45
N ILE A 59 9.81 7.03 7.35
CA ILE A 59 9.63 6.24 6.12
C ILE A 59 10.03 4.78 6.35
N ALA A 60 11.17 4.53 7.01
CA ALA A 60 11.62 3.18 7.33
C ALA A 60 10.60 2.45 8.21
N GLU A 61 10.05 3.12 9.22
CA GLU A 61 9.01 2.58 10.10
C GLU A 61 7.73 2.25 9.33
N ALA A 62 7.30 3.11 8.39
CA ALA A 62 6.15 2.82 7.54
C ALA A 62 6.34 1.52 6.73
N PHE A 63 7.55 1.25 6.21
CA PHE A 63 7.84 0.00 5.51
C PHE A 63 7.94 -1.21 6.45
N ARG A 64 8.46 -1.02 7.66
CA ARG A 64 8.47 -2.07 8.69
C ARG A 64 7.04 -2.51 9.04
N VAL A 65 6.15 -1.54 9.24
CA VAL A 65 4.72 -1.79 9.51
C VAL A 65 4.04 -2.45 8.31
N LEU A 66 4.27 -1.96 7.08
CA LEU A 66 3.74 -2.63 5.87
C LEU A 66 4.14 -4.10 5.82
N ARG A 67 5.43 -4.41 6.03
CA ARG A 67 5.92 -5.80 6.04
C ARG A 67 5.25 -6.64 7.13
N ALA A 68 4.95 -6.06 8.29
CA ALA A 68 4.24 -6.74 9.37
C ALA A 68 2.75 -6.99 9.06
N ASP A 69 2.14 -6.20 8.18
CA ASP A 69 0.74 -6.37 7.74
C ASP A 69 0.56 -7.44 6.66
N LEU A 70 1.61 -7.74 5.88
CA LEU A 70 1.54 -8.68 4.75
C LEU A 70 1.14 -10.13 5.09
N PRO A 71 1.50 -10.72 6.24
CA PRO A 71 1.20 -12.13 6.53
C PRO A 71 -0.25 -12.55 6.34
N LYS A 72 -1.23 -11.68 6.63
CA LYS A 72 -2.65 -12.00 6.44
C LYS A 72 -3.02 -12.11 4.95
N TYR A 73 -2.48 -11.24 4.11
CA TYR A 73 -2.70 -11.27 2.67
C TYR A 73 -1.95 -12.43 2.01
N GLU A 74 -0.69 -12.64 2.42
CA GLU A 74 0.11 -13.78 2.01
C GLU A 74 -0.58 -15.11 2.34
N ALA A 75 -1.19 -15.25 3.53
CA ALA A 75 -1.91 -16.45 3.91
C ALA A 75 -3.11 -16.75 2.99
N ALA A 76 -3.87 -15.72 2.59
CA ALA A 76 -4.97 -15.89 1.67
C ALA A 76 -4.50 -16.28 0.25
N VAL A 77 -3.41 -15.67 -0.24
CA VAL A 77 -2.82 -16.03 -1.54
C VAL A 77 -2.26 -17.45 -1.51
N ASN A 78 -1.51 -17.81 -0.46
CA ASN A 78 -0.97 -19.16 -0.29
C ASN A 78 -2.07 -20.22 -0.26
N ARG A 79 -3.23 -19.91 0.34
CA ARG A 79 -4.38 -20.83 0.37
C ARG A 79 -4.94 -21.11 -1.02
N VAL A 80 -5.13 -20.08 -1.85
CA VAL A 80 -5.74 -20.26 -3.18
C VAL A 80 -4.76 -20.88 -4.20
N LEU A 81 -3.45 -20.71 -4.00
CA LEU A 81 -2.40 -21.25 -4.87
C LEU A 81 -1.78 -22.55 -4.32
N ALA A 82 -2.39 -23.16 -3.30
CA ALA A 82 -1.84 -24.33 -2.62
C ALA A 82 -1.58 -25.49 -3.60
N GLY A 83 -0.43 -26.15 -3.43
CA GLY A 83 -0.03 -27.29 -4.28
C GLY A 83 0.43 -26.92 -5.69
N ARG A 84 0.72 -25.63 -5.96
CA ARG A 84 1.26 -25.16 -7.23
C ARG A 84 2.67 -24.60 -7.06
N THR A 85 3.49 -24.76 -8.10
CA THR A 85 4.76 -24.03 -8.22
C THR A 85 4.45 -22.64 -8.74
N VAL A 86 4.59 -21.62 -7.90
CA VAL A 86 4.27 -20.23 -8.23
C VAL A 86 5.58 -19.44 -8.41
N PRO A 87 5.84 -18.82 -9.58
CA PRO A 87 6.91 -17.85 -9.71
C PRO A 87 6.73 -16.66 -8.75
N GLN A 88 7.82 -16.16 -8.16
CA GLN A 88 7.75 -15.11 -7.13
C GLN A 88 6.97 -13.86 -7.59
N HIS A 89 7.20 -13.40 -8.83
CA HIS A 89 6.50 -12.23 -9.37
C HIS A 89 4.97 -12.43 -9.48
N GLN A 90 4.50 -13.66 -9.72
CA GLN A 90 3.08 -13.98 -9.77
C GLN A 90 2.47 -13.98 -8.36
N PHE A 91 3.23 -14.47 -7.37
CA PHE A 91 2.84 -14.37 -5.96
C PHE A 91 2.74 -12.90 -5.53
N ASP A 92 3.72 -12.07 -5.90
CA ASP A 92 3.74 -10.64 -5.58
C ASP A 92 2.58 -9.88 -6.25
N ALA A 93 2.27 -10.18 -7.52
CA ALA A 93 1.09 -9.64 -8.19
C ALA A 93 -0.21 -10.04 -7.48
N ALA A 94 -0.34 -11.30 -7.07
CA ALA A 94 -1.50 -11.80 -6.35
C ALA A 94 -1.67 -11.14 -4.99
N VAL A 95 -0.58 -10.92 -4.24
CA VAL A 95 -0.62 -10.17 -2.97
C VAL A 95 -0.97 -8.71 -3.22
N SER A 96 -0.39 -8.04 -4.22
CA SER A 96 -0.75 -6.66 -4.55
C SER A 96 -2.23 -6.50 -4.88
N PHE A 97 -2.76 -7.40 -5.71
CA PHE A 97 -4.16 -7.46 -6.06
C PHE A 97 -5.03 -7.68 -4.82
N HIS A 98 -4.65 -8.63 -3.95
CA HIS A 98 -5.42 -8.95 -2.77
C HIS A 98 -5.41 -7.83 -1.73
N TYR A 99 -4.27 -7.17 -1.54
CA TYR A 99 -4.12 -6.01 -0.67
C TYR A 99 -5.14 -4.92 -1.02
N ASN A 100 -5.30 -4.66 -2.32
CA ASN A 100 -6.23 -3.65 -2.80
C ASN A 100 -7.71 -4.05 -2.76
N THR A 101 -8.01 -5.33 -3.02
CA THR A 101 -9.39 -5.75 -3.34
C THR A 101 -10.03 -6.63 -2.29
N GLY A 102 -9.24 -7.28 -1.43
CA GLY A 102 -9.72 -8.36 -0.57
C GLY A 102 -10.24 -9.59 -1.33
N ALA A 103 -10.06 -9.68 -2.65
CA ALA A 103 -10.88 -10.55 -3.49
C ALA A 103 -10.17 -11.80 -4.04
N ILE A 104 -8.98 -12.13 -3.57
CA ILE A 104 -8.17 -13.25 -4.13
C ILE A 104 -8.95 -14.57 -4.18
N GLY A 105 -9.77 -14.86 -3.16
CA GLY A 105 -10.56 -16.10 -3.10
C GLY A 105 -11.69 -16.21 -4.12
N ARG A 106 -12.14 -15.10 -4.73
CA ARG A 106 -13.29 -15.08 -5.66
C ARG A 106 -12.95 -14.58 -7.06
N ALA A 107 -11.71 -14.16 -7.29
CA ALA A 107 -11.33 -13.55 -8.56
C ALA A 107 -11.22 -14.60 -9.67
N ASN A 108 -11.95 -14.39 -10.77
CA ASN A 108 -11.98 -15.36 -11.89
C ASN A 108 -10.60 -15.62 -12.51
N TRP A 109 -9.71 -14.64 -12.49
CA TRP A 109 -8.35 -14.81 -12.99
C TRP A 109 -7.57 -15.91 -12.25
N VAL A 110 -7.87 -16.14 -10.96
CA VAL A 110 -7.23 -17.21 -10.17
C VAL A 110 -7.60 -18.58 -10.72
N LYS A 111 -8.87 -18.78 -11.14
CA LYS A 111 -9.30 -20.03 -11.78
C LYS A 111 -8.55 -20.28 -13.09
N LEU A 112 -8.48 -19.25 -13.94
CA LEU A 112 -7.71 -19.32 -15.19
C LEU A 112 -6.23 -19.65 -14.94
N TRP A 113 -5.64 -19.06 -13.89
CA TRP A 113 -4.27 -19.33 -13.52
C TRP A 113 -4.08 -20.79 -13.06
N LEU A 114 -4.97 -21.30 -12.21
CA LEU A 114 -4.96 -22.69 -11.72
C LEU A 114 -5.13 -23.72 -12.85
N ASP A 115 -5.80 -23.34 -13.93
CA ASP A 115 -5.96 -24.14 -15.16
C ASP A 115 -4.74 -24.05 -16.11
N GLY A 116 -3.64 -23.41 -15.68
CA GLY A 116 -2.43 -23.23 -16.48
C GLY A 116 -2.52 -22.14 -17.55
N LYS A 117 -3.59 -21.32 -17.55
CA LYS A 117 -3.83 -20.28 -18.56
C LYS A 117 -3.31 -18.91 -18.08
N ALA A 118 -2.01 -18.83 -17.80
CA ALA A 118 -1.39 -17.65 -17.19
C ALA A 118 -1.65 -16.33 -17.97
N GLY A 119 -1.56 -16.35 -19.31
CA GLY A 119 -1.86 -15.18 -20.13
C GLY A 119 -3.32 -14.72 -20.03
N ALA A 120 -4.26 -15.66 -20.07
CA ALA A 120 -5.69 -15.36 -19.89
C ALA A 120 -6.01 -14.87 -18.47
N ALA A 121 -5.30 -15.39 -17.46
CA ALA A 121 -5.41 -14.90 -16.09
C ALA A 121 -4.99 -13.43 -15.98
N ALA A 122 -3.84 -13.05 -16.53
CA ALA A 122 -3.40 -11.65 -16.54
C ALA A 122 -4.41 -10.73 -17.25
N MET A 123 -4.89 -11.13 -18.43
CA MET A 123 -5.94 -10.37 -19.13
C MET A 123 -7.22 -10.25 -18.29
N SER A 124 -7.67 -11.33 -17.66
CA SER A 124 -8.86 -11.32 -16.81
C SER A 124 -8.70 -10.45 -15.57
N MET A 125 -7.50 -10.41 -14.97
CA MET A 125 -7.18 -9.49 -13.86
C MET A 125 -7.34 -8.04 -14.31
N VAL A 126 -6.74 -7.67 -15.45
CA VAL A 126 -6.82 -6.30 -15.98
C VAL A 126 -8.25 -5.93 -16.35
N GLN A 127 -8.97 -6.78 -17.07
CA GLN A 127 -10.27 -6.42 -17.64
C GLN A 127 -11.40 -6.41 -16.60
N ASN A 128 -11.40 -7.36 -15.66
CA ASN A 128 -12.54 -7.57 -14.77
C ASN A 128 -12.44 -6.79 -13.45
N TRP A 129 -11.29 -6.16 -13.19
CA TRP A 129 -11.02 -5.49 -11.91
C TRP A 129 -10.58 -4.05 -12.05
N ARG A 130 -10.87 -3.36 -13.17
CA ARG A 130 -10.37 -2.01 -13.51
C ARG A 130 -11.33 -0.84 -13.25
N THR A 131 -12.33 -1.04 -12.42
CA THR A 131 -13.30 -0.01 -12.02
C THR A 131 -13.13 0.28 -10.53
N PRO A 132 -13.04 1.55 -10.12
CA PRO A 132 -13.19 2.79 -10.91
C PRO A 132 -11.97 3.18 -11.79
N ALA A 133 -12.02 4.28 -12.55
CA ALA A 133 -11.03 4.58 -13.59
C ALA A 133 -9.60 4.80 -13.05
N GLU A 134 -9.48 5.32 -11.84
CA GLU A 134 -8.22 5.56 -11.12
C GLU A 134 -7.41 4.29 -10.84
N ILE A 135 -8.04 3.10 -10.83
CA ILE A 135 -7.33 1.84 -10.62
C ILE A 135 -6.87 1.17 -11.91
N LYS A 136 -7.18 1.73 -13.09
CA LYS A 136 -6.81 1.14 -14.39
C LYS A 136 -5.30 0.94 -14.50
N GLU A 137 -4.52 1.98 -14.20
CA GLU A 137 -3.05 1.90 -14.24
C GLU A 137 -2.50 0.84 -13.28
N ARG A 138 -3.07 0.74 -12.07
CA ARG A 138 -2.68 -0.30 -11.10
C ARG A 138 -2.95 -1.70 -11.64
N ARG A 139 -4.13 -1.92 -12.22
CA ARG A 139 -4.50 -3.24 -12.76
C ARG A 139 -3.65 -3.63 -13.94
N GLU A 140 -3.34 -2.70 -14.83
CA GLU A 140 -2.41 -2.93 -15.94
C GLU A 140 -1.02 -3.30 -15.42
N ALA A 141 -0.51 -2.60 -14.39
CA ALA A 141 0.75 -2.94 -13.75
C ALA A 141 0.73 -4.32 -13.07
N GLU A 142 -0.33 -4.67 -12.32
CA GLU A 142 -0.48 -5.98 -11.69
C GLU A 142 -0.59 -7.12 -12.72
N GLY A 143 -1.31 -6.89 -13.82
CA GLY A 143 -1.41 -7.83 -14.93
C GLY A 143 -0.06 -8.05 -15.63
N ASN A 144 0.70 -6.97 -15.87
CA ASN A 144 2.06 -7.05 -16.41
C ASN A 144 3.00 -7.82 -15.46
N LEU A 145 2.92 -7.53 -14.16
CA LEU A 145 3.70 -8.25 -13.15
C LEU A 145 3.34 -9.74 -13.16
N LEU A 146 2.06 -10.10 -13.23
CA LEU A 146 1.60 -11.49 -13.31
C LEU A 146 2.08 -12.19 -14.60
N ALA A 147 2.01 -11.51 -15.74
CA ALA A 147 2.32 -12.09 -17.05
C ALA A 147 3.83 -12.24 -17.31
N SER A 148 4.63 -11.22 -16.97
CA SER A 148 6.02 -11.12 -17.44
C SER A 148 7.03 -10.81 -16.34
N GLY A 149 6.59 -10.59 -15.09
CA GLY A 149 7.50 -10.25 -14.00
C GLY A 149 8.02 -8.81 -14.04
N SER A 150 7.38 -7.93 -14.82
CA SER A 150 7.74 -6.52 -14.87
C SER A 150 7.15 -5.75 -13.67
N TYR A 151 8.02 -5.30 -12.76
CA TYR A 151 7.64 -4.43 -11.65
C TYR A 151 7.43 -2.96 -12.06
N GLY A 152 7.73 -2.61 -13.32
CA GLY A 152 7.64 -1.24 -13.81
C GLY A 152 8.60 -0.27 -13.12
N SER A 153 8.35 1.02 -13.29
CA SER A 153 9.20 2.12 -12.80
C SER A 153 8.44 3.15 -11.97
N LYS A 154 7.20 2.85 -11.56
CA LYS A 154 6.36 3.74 -10.74
C LYS A 154 7.08 4.02 -9.42
N LYS A 155 7.13 5.29 -9.02
CA LYS A 155 7.73 5.73 -7.76
C LYS A 155 6.66 5.85 -6.68
N ALA A 156 7.00 5.51 -5.44
CA ALA A 156 6.13 5.76 -4.30
C ALA A 156 6.17 7.23 -3.91
N ALA A 157 5.01 7.86 -3.84
CA ALA A 157 4.88 9.21 -3.31
C ALA A 157 4.94 9.18 -1.78
N VAL A 158 5.74 10.06 -1.18
CA VAL A 158 5.74 10.32 0.26
C VAL A 158 4.89 11.56 0.50
N TRP A 159 3.77 11.38 1.19
CA TRP A 159 2.80 12.43 1.43
C TRP A 159 2.99 13.05 2.82
N PRO A 160 3.03 14.38 2.92
CA PRO A 160 3.04 15.05 4.21
C PRO A 160 1.64 15.02 4.86
N VAL A 161 1.62 14.97 6.20
CA VAL A 161 0.39 15.00 7.01
C VAL A 161 0.49 16.07 8.10
N GLY A 162 -0.60 16.83 8.28
CA GLY A 162 -0.70 17.83 9.35
C GLY A 162 -1.11 17.24 10.70
N GLU A 163 -1.03 18.02 11.77
CA GLU A 163 -1.44 17.59 13.12
C GLU A 163 -2.92 17.20 13.22
N ASN A 164 -3.76 17.76 12.35
CA ASN A 164 -5.17 17.40 12.22
C ASN A 164 -5.42 16.07 11.48
N GLY A 165 -4.36 15.34 11.12
CA GLY A 165 -4.44 14.07 10.39
C GLY A 165 -4.79 14.21 8.90
N ARG A 166 -4.81 15.43 8.34
CA ARG A 166 -5.09 15.64 6.92
C ARG A 166 -3.82 15.55 6.09
N ILE A 167 -3.87 14.75 5.03
CA ILE A 167 -2.82 14.66 4.03
C ILE A 167 -2.83 15.91 3.15
N THR A 168 -1.65 16.47 2.87
CA THR A 168 -1.50 17.43 1.76
C THR A 168 -1.10 16.67 0.50
N TRP A 169 -1.92 16.78 -0.54
CA TRP A 169 -1.78 16.05 -1.80
C TRP A 169 -0.71 16.64 -2.73
N ARG A 170 0.45 16.94 -2.15
CA ARG A 170 1.66 17.34 -2.85
C ARG A 170 2.81 16.53 -2.24
N PRO A 171 3.43 15.60 -2.98
CA PRO A 171 4.42 14.72 -2.39
C PRO A 171 5.65 15.55 -1.98
N ILE A 172 6.15 15.31 -0.77
CA ILE A 172 7.40 15.92 -0.29
C ILE A 172 8.63 15.18 -0.83
N ARG A 173 8.45 13.92 -1.23
CA ARG A 173 9.49 13.07 -1.81
C ARG A 173 8.84 12.03 -2.71
N THR A 174 9.57 11.56 -3.71
CA THR A 174 9.22 10.32 -4.44
C THR A 174 10.37 9.33 -4.30
N LEU A 175 10.04 8.06 -4.11
CA LEU A 175 11.00 6.98 -3.90
C LEU A 175 10.99 6.02 -5.09
N SER A 176 12.14 5.81 -5.72
CA SER A 176 12.32 4.72 -6.68
C SER A 176 12.30 3.37 -5.96
N GLN A 177 12.12 2.28 -6.72
CA GLN A 177 12.23 0.93 -6.16
C GLN A 177 13.55 0.75 -5.40
N ALA A 178 14.68 1.15 -5.97
CA ALA A 178 15.99 1.05 -5.32
C ALA A 178 16.06 1.82 -3.99
N GLN A 179 15.43 2.99 -3.90
CA GLN A 179 15.38 3.76 -2.66
C GLN A 179 14.50 3.09 -1.60
N ILE A 180 13.36 2.50 -2.00
CA ILE A 180 12.51 1.72 -1.09
C ILE A 180 13.26 0.50 -0.55
N LEU A 181 13.97 -0.23 -1.42
CA LEU A 181 14.80 -1.36 -1.03
C LEU A 181 15.88 -0.94 -0.02
N ALA A 182 16.51 0.22 -0.23
CA ALA A 182 17.49 0.75 0.71
C ALA A 182 16.87 1.02 2.11
N PHE A 183 15.70 1.66 2.17
CA PHE A 183 15.00 1.87 3.44
C PHE A 183 14.65 0.56 4.16
N MET A 184 14.31 -0.50 3.42
CA MET A 184 13.98 -1.81 4.00
C MET A 184 15.20 -2.62 4.45
N GLY A 185 16.39 -2.30 3.93
CA GLY A 185 17.66 -2.95 4.26
C GLY A 185 18.46 -2.22 5.35
N SER A 186 18.11 -0.97 5.68
CA SER A 186 18.75 -0.24 6.77
C SER A 186 18.31 -0.77 8.14
N PRO A 187 19.23 -1.02 9.08
CA PRO A 187 18.86 -1.35 10.46
C PRO A 187 18.15 -0.14 11.09
N VAL A 188 16.92 -0.35 11.56
CA VAL A 188 16.14 0.66 12.30
C VAL A 188 16.87 0.94 13.62
N LEU A 189 17.28 2.20 13.85
CA LEU A 189 17.82 2.63 15.13
C LEU A 189 16.74 2.50 16.23
N PRO A 190 17.08 2.07 17.46
CA PRO A 190 16.12 1.94 18.54
C PRO A 190 15.56 3.31 18.96
N ASP A 191 14.24 3.32 19.21
CA ASP A 191 13.36 4.39 19.70
C ASP A 191 14.04 5.71 20.13
N ALA A 192 13.88 6.76 19.31
CA ALA A 192 14.17 8.11 19.72
C ALA A 192 13.14 8.60 20.75
N LYS A 193 13.59 8.84 22.00
CA LYS A 193 12.83 9.54 23.03
C LYS A 193 12.46 10.97 22.57
N PRO A 194 11.32 11.53 22.99
CA PRO A 194 10.87 12.84 22.54
C PRO A 194 11.56 13.96 23.31
N GLY A 195 12.21 14.88 22.59
CA GLY A 195 12.67 16.14 23.16
C GLY A 195 13.68 16.88 22.31
N ALA A 196 13.21 17.77 21.43
CA ALA A 196 13.85 19.06 21.14
C ALA A 196 12.95 19.88 20.21
N THR A 197 12.62 21.08 20.67
CA THR A 197 11.80 22.13 20.05
C THR A 197 12.36 22.63 18.71
N ALA A 198 11.47 22.82 17.73
CA ALA A 198 11.74 23.58 16.50
C ALA A 198 11.16 25.01 16.59
N PRO A 199 11.78 26.03 15.95
CA PRO A 199 11.20 27.36 15.85
C PRO A 199 10.20 27.44 14.68
N ALA A 200 9.21 28.31 14.86
CA ALA A 200 8.08 28.55 13.95
C ALA A 200 8.48 29.30 12.67
N VAL A 201 7.85 28.94 11.53
CA VAL A 201 7.76 29.82 10.35
C VAL A 201 6.35 29.82 9.75
N SER A 202 5.92 31.05 9.50
CA SER A 202 4.69 31.61 8.96
C SER A 202 3.98 30.89 7.80
N GLU A 203 2.65 30.94 7.92
CA GLU A 203 1.60 30.65 6.96
C GLU A 203 1.55 31.68 5.81
N LYS A 204 1.20 31.23 4.58
CA LYS A 204 0.17 31.79 3.67
C LYS A 204 0.29 31.22 2.26
N ALA A 205 -0.79 30.62 1.75
CA ALA A 205 -1.46 30.99 0.51
C ALA A 205 -2.47 29.91 0.10
N THR A 206 -3.73 30.33 0.02
CA THR A 206 -4.92 29.58 -0.38
C THR A 206 -4.94 29.31 -1.89
N GLY A 207 -5.13 28.05 -2.27
CA GLY A 207 -5.52 27.64 -3.62
C GLY A 207 -6.33 26.35 -3.55
N LYS A 208 -7.58 26.39 -4.01
CA LYS A 208 -8.44 25.20 -4.13
C LYS A 208 -7.83 24.27 -5.18
N LEU A 209 -7.30 23.11 -4.78
CA LEU A 209 -6.81 22.09 -5.69
C LEU A 209 -7.48 20.74 -5.42
N THR A 210 -7.83 20.10 -6.52
CA THR A 210 -8.59 18.85 -6.67
C THR A 210 -7.89 17.65 -6.02
N ILE A 211 -8.68 16.78 -5.40
CA ILE A 211 -8.25 15.57 -4.69
C ILE A 211 -7.81 14.51 -5.72
N PRO A 212 -6.56 14.02 -5.72
CA PRO A 212 -6.20 12.84 -6.49
C PRO A 212 -6.75 11.59 -5.79
N ALA A 213 -7.45 10.74 -6.55
CA ALA A 213 -8.18 9.56 -6.11
C ALA A 213 -7.27 8.37 -5.71
N VAL A 214 -6.28 8.58 -4.84
CA VAL A 214 -5.36 7.53 -4.36
C VAL A 214 -5.74 7.02 -2.96
N LEU A 215 -6.75 7.61 -2.31
CA LEU A 215 -7.26 7.15 -1.01
C LEU A 215 -8.70 6.59 -1.05
N ALA A 216 -9.17 6.11 -2.20
CA ALA A 216 -10.47 5.43 -2.32
C ALA A 216 -10.37 3.90 -2.10
N ALA A 217 -9.16 3.35 -1.93
CA ALA A 217 -8.95 1.90 -1.87
C ALA A 217 -8.98 1.27 -0.47
N ILE A 218 -9.31 2.02 0.60
CA ILE A 218 -9.64 1.43 1.92
C ILE A 218 -11.16 1.14 2.03
N LEU A 219 -11.95 1.48 1.01
CA LEU A 219 -13.43 1.40 1.06
C LEU A 219 -14.06 0.06 0.65
N ALA A 220 -13.31 -0.92 0.13
CA ALA A 220 -13.92 -2.16 -0.37
C ALA A 220 -14.01 -3.31 0.68
N ALA A 221 -13.48 -3.14 1.90
CA ALA A 221 -13.49 -4.20 2.91
C ALA A 221 -14.58 -4.07 3.99
N ILE A 222 -15.26 -2.92 4.12
CA ILE A 222 -16.36 -2.75 5.09
C ILE A 222 -17.74 -2.96 4.43
N ALA A 223 -17.89 -2.76 3.12
CA ALA A 223 -19.16 -2.99 2.44
C ALA A 223 -19.54 -4.48 2.25
N ALA A 224 -18.58 -5.42 2.38
CA ALA A 224 -18.84 -6.86 2.20
C ALA A 224 -19.36 -7.57 3.46
N VAL A 225 -19.45 -6.89 4.61
CA VAL A 225 -20.06 -7.45 5.84
C VAL A 225 -21.46 -6.90 6.09
N ILE A 226 -21.89 -5.85 5.38
CA ILE A 226 -23.22 -5.25 5.54
C ILE A 226 -24.20 -5.65 4.41
N TRP A 227 -23.74 -6.22 3.29
CA TRP A 227 -24.62 -6.81 2.27
C TRP A 227 -24.64 -8.35 2.33
N LYS A 228 -24.88 -8.86 3.54
CA LYS A 228 -25.59 -10.11 3.76
C LYS A 228 -26.87 -9.76 4.52
N GLY A 229 -27.83 -9.26 3.76
CA GLY A 229 -29.24 -9.06 4.08
C GLY A 229 -29.99 -9.19 2.78
#